data_AF-A0A2D7PF74-F1
#
_entry.id   AF-A0A2D7PF74-F1
#
_cell.length_a   1.000
_cell.length_b   1.000
_cell.length_c   1.000
_cell.angle_alpha   90.00
_cell.angle_beta   90.00
_cell.angle_gamma   90.00
#
_symmetry.space_group_name_H-M   'P 1'
#
loop_
_entity.id
_entity.type
_entity.pdbx_description
1 polymer ?
#
loop_
_entity_poly.entity_id
_entity_poly.type
_entity_poly.pdbx_seq_one_letter_code
_entity_poly.pdbx_strand_id
1 'polypeptide(L)'
;MREIAKKELLSLENVGVFPKFTDREVKRYTLKQYIKFIGHKTASELFGISEASIRAWRYGYRQPSIEQAKKIIQATGGRLDFESIYGELKEIIKGADVSTESNGRRETT
;
A
#
# COMPACT_ATOMS: atom_id res chain seq x y z
N MET A 1 -17.05 8.63 -5.64
CA MET A 1 -16.92 7.27 -6.21
C MET A 1 -17.59 6.16 -5.39
N ARG A 2 -17.65 6.20 -4.04
CA ARG A 2 -18.29 5.12 -3.25
C ARG A 2 -19.81 4.98 -3.44
N GLU A 3 -20.53 6.06 -3.76
CA GLU A 3 -22.00 6.02 -3.91
C GLU A 3 -22.47 5.37 -5.20
N ILE A 4 -21.75 5.56 -6.31
CA ILE A 4 -22.10 4.93 -7.60
C ILE A 4 -21.95 3.41 -7.48
N ALA A 5 -20.84 2.95 -6.90
CA ALA A 5 -20.58 1.53 -6.66
C ALA A 5 -21.66 0.88 -5.77
N LYS A 6 -22.18 1.59 -4.75
CA LYS A 6 -23.27 1.09 -3.91
C LYS A 6 -24.59 0.96 -4.66
N LYS A 7 -24.94 1.95 -5.50
CA LYS A 7 -26.16 1.92 -6.31
C LYS A 7 -26.16 0.75 -7.29
N GLU A 8 -25.03 0.52 -7.97
CA GLU A 8 -24.89 -0.61 -8.89
C GLU A 8 -24.97 -1.95 -8.15
N LEU A 9 -24.38 -2.04 -6.95
CA LEU A 9 -24.45 -3.26 -6.13
C LEU A 9 -25.89 -3.58 -5.72
N LEU A 10 -26.65 -2.58 -5.28
CA LEU A 10 -28.10 -2.72 -5.00
C LEU A 10 -28.90 -3.16 -6.23
N SER A 11 -28.57 -2.65 -7.42
CA SER A 11 -29.26 -3.08 -8.64
C SER A 11 -28.99 -4.54 -9.00
N LEU A 12 -27.79 -5.06 -8.72
CA LEU A 12 -27.41 -6.45 -8.98
C LEU A 12 -28.06 -7.42 -7.96
N GLU A 13 -28.13 -7.01 -6.69
CA GLU A 13 -28.85 -7.76 -5.65
C GLU A 13 -30.34 -7.93 -5.99
N ASN A 14 -30.99 -6.88 -6.53
CA ASN A 14 -32.39 -6.93 -6.96
C ASN A 14 -32.66 -7.93 -8.11
N VAL A 15 -31.62 -8.31 -8.86
CA VAL A 15 -31.69 -9.30 -9.95
C VAL A 15 -31.28 -10.70 -9.44
N GLY A 16 -31.08 -10.87 -8.13
CA GLY A 16 -30.70 -12.13 -7.50
C GLY A 16 -29.24 -12.51 -7.71
N VAL A 17 -28.39 -11.57 -8.13
CA VAL A 17 -26.95 -11.78 -8.32
C VAL A 17 -26.21 -11.35 -7.07
N PHE A 18 -25.80 -12.32 -6.26
CA PHE A 18 -24.99 -12.08 -5.07
C PHE A 18 -23.51 -12.36 -5.35
N PRO A 19 -22.59 -11.54 -4.83
CA PRO A 19 -21.16 -11.83 -4.92
C PRO A 19 -20.86 -13.14 -4.17
N LYS A 20 -20.25 -14.10 -4.88
CA LYS A 20 -19.89 -15.42 -4.33
C LYS A 20 -18.90 -15.36 -3.15
N PHE A 21 -18.18 -14.25 -3.01
CA PHE A 21 -17.17 -14.03 -1.96
C PHE A 21 -17.28 -12.61 -1.40
N THR A 22 -17.98 -12.45 -0.28
CA THR A 22 -18.19 -11.15 0.37
C THR A 22 -17.07 -10.81 1.36
N ASP A 23 -16.58 -11.80 2.11
CA ASP A 23 -15.66 -11.61 3.25
C ASP A 23 -14.23 -12.10 2.99
N ARG A 24 -13.71 -11.95 1.76
CA ARG A 24 -12.30 -12.31 1.54
C ARG A 24 -11.41 -11.29 2.26
N GLU A 25 -10.56 -11.77 3.16
CA GLU A 25 -9.46 -10.94 3.67
C GLU A 25 -8.50 -10.63 2.52
N VAL A 26 -8.53 -9.38 2.04
CA VAL A 26 -7.60 -8.92 1.02
C VAL A 26 -6.27 -8.63 1.69
N LYS A 27 -5.33 -9.58 1.62
CA LYS A 27 -3.93 -9.31 1.99
C LYS A 27 -3.39 -8.18 1.13
N ARG A 28 -3.15 -7.02 1.75
CA ARG A 28 -2.45 -5.91 1.11
C ARG A 28 -0.97 -6.24 0.99
N TYR A 29 -0.41 -5.98 -0.18
CA TYR A 29 1.02 -6.16 -0.43
C TYR A 29 1.71 -4.81 -0.36
N THR A 30 2.85 -4.75 0.31
CA THR A 30 3.76 -3.62 0.13
C THR A 30 4.42 -3.70 -1.25
N LEU A 31 4.93 -2.57 -1.76
CA LEU A 31 5.67 -2.54 -3.02
C LEU A 31 6.82 -3.58 -3.05
N LYS A 32 7.51 -3.75 -1.92
CA LYS A 32 8.61 -4.73 -1.77
C LYS A 32 8.12 -6.17 -1.96
N GLN A 33 7.00 -6.51 -1.33
CA GLN A 33 6.40 -7.84 -1.43
C GLN A 33 5.87 -8.10 -2.85
N TYR A 34 5.26 -7.09 -3.46
CA TYR A 34 4.76 -7.19 -4.82
C TYR A 34 5.89 -7.45 -5.83
N ILE A 35 6.99 -6.70 -5.75
CA ILE A 35 8.18 -6.92 -6.58
C ILE A 35 8.77 -8.31 -6.33
N LYS A 36 8.80 -8.77 -5.07
CA LYS A 36 9.27 -10.13 -4.74
C LYS A 36 8.38 -11.20 -5.39
N PHE A 37 7.07 -10.97 -5.45
CA PHE A 37 6.10 -11.91 -6.01
C PHE A 37 6.22 -12.04 -7.54
N ILE A 38 6.28 -10.92 -8.27
CA ILE A 38 6.32 -10.94 -9.76
C ILE A 38 7.74 -11.08 -10.34
N GLY A 39 8.77 -10.73 -9.57
CA GLY A 39 10.16 -10.71 -10.01
C GLY A 39 10.60 -9.37 -10.61
N HIS A 40 11.92 -9.12 -10.60
CA HIS A 40 12.50 -7.82 -10.99
C HIS A 40 12.27 -7.46 -12.45
N LYS A 41 12.50 -8.41 -13.37
CA LYS A 41 12.36 -8.21 -14.81
C LYS A 41 10.91 -7.90 -15.17
N THR A 42 9.97 -8.73 -14.70
CA THR A 42 8.53 -8.52 -14.88
C THR A 42 8.06 -7.18 -14.32
N ALA A 43 8.55 -6.79 -13.14
CA ALA A 43 8.22 -5.49 -12.54
C ALA A 43 8.79 -4.32 -13.37
N SER A 44 9.99 -4.48 -13.94
CA SER A 44 10.61 -3.49 -14.80
C SER A 44 9.79 -3.25 -16.06
N GLU A 45 9.37 -4.33 -16.73
CA GLU A 45 8.52 -4.29 -17.92
C GLU A 45 7.13 -3.72 -17.60
N LEU A 46 6.51 -4.18 -16.50
CA LEU A 46 5.16 -3.74 -16.09
C LEU A 46 5.11 -2.25 -15.74
N PHE A 47 6.14 -1.72 -15.08
CA PHE A 47 6.17 -0.32 -14.64
C PHE A 47 6.87 0.61 -15.64
N GLY A 48 7.53 0.06 -16.67
CA GLY A 48 8.34 0.83 -17.62
C GLY A 48 9.52 1.54 -16.95
N ILE A 49 10.16 0.89 -15.97
CA ILE A 49 11.21 1.46 -15.11
C ILE A 49 12.41 0.52 -15.11
N SER A 50 13.63 1.05 -15.05
CA SER A 50 14.85 0.23 -15.06
C SER A 50 14.89 -0.82 -13.93
N GLU A 51 15.40 -2.01 -14.23
CA GLU A 51 15.58 -3.08 -13.23
C GLU A 51 16.40 -2.63 -12.02
N ALA A 52 17.36 -1.73 -12.21
CA ALA A 52 18.17 -1.18 -11.13
C ALA A 52 17.31 -0.39 -10.13
N SER A 53 16.37 0.43 -10.61
CA SER A 53 15.42 1.15 -9.75
C SER A 53 14.47 0.20 -9.02
N ILE A 54 13.95 -0.82 -9.72
CA ILE A 54 13.10 -1.86 -9.12
C ILE A 54 13.84 -2.57 -7.98
N ARG A 55 15.11 -2.93 -8.21
CA ARG A 55 15.96 -3.58 -7.21
C ARG A 55 16.18 -2.67 -6.01
N ALA A 56 16.45 -1.38 -6.23
CA ALA A 56 16.59 -0.39 -5.16
C ALA A 56 15.33 -0.31 -4.28
N TRP A 57 14.14 -0.35 -4.89
CA TRP A 57 12.87 -0.30 -4.16
C TRP A 57 12.58 -1.58 -3.39
N ARG A 58 12.83 -2.76 -4.00
CA ARG A 58 12.65 -4.06 -3.34
C ARG A 58 13.42 -4.14 -2.03
N TYR A 59 14.67 -3.69 -2.05
CA TYR A 59 15.54 -3.72 -0.88
C TYR A 59 15.40 -2.47 0.02
N GLY A 60 14.60 -1.48 -0.39
CA GLY A 60 14.34 -0.28 0.41
C GLY A 60 15.49 0.72 0.44
N TYR A 61 16.44 0.65 -0.50
CA TYR A 61 17.51 1.63 -0.63
C TYR A 61 16.99 3.00 -1.10
N ARG A 62 15.89 3.01 -1.85
CA ARG A 62 15.24 4.22 -2.36
C ARG A 62 13.72 4.03 -2.33
N GLN A 63 12.99 5.14 -2.34
CA GLN A 63 11.57 5.15 -2.61
C GLN A 63 11.31 5.65 -4.04
N PRO A 64 10.22 5.20 -4.69
CA PRO A 64 9.79 5.78 -5.96
C PRO A 64 9.36 7.24 -5.79
N SER A 65 9.59 8.05 -6.82
CA SER A 65 9.02 9.40 -6.87
C SER A 65 7.49 9.35 -6.97
N ILE A 66 6.83 10.48 -6.71
CA ILE A 66 5.36 10.57 -6.81
C ILE A 66 4.87 10.20 -8.23
N GLU A 67 5.60 10.60 -9.26
CA GLU A 67 5.27 10.25 -10.65
C GLU A 67 5.42 8.75 -10.91
N GLN A 68 6.46 8.12 -10.37
CA GLN A 68 6.66 6.68 -10.47
C GLN A 68 5.59 5.91 -9.70
N ALA A 69 5.19 6.39 -8.52
CA ALA A 69 4.10 5.81 -7.74
C ALA A 69 2.78 5.84 -8.53
N LYS A 70 2.44 6.95 -9.19
CA LYS A 70 1.26 7.02 -10.07
C LYS A 70 1.29 5.97 -11.18
N LYS A 71 2.44 5.79 -11.84
CA LYS A 71 2.63 4.74 -12.87
C LYS A 71 2.42 3.33 -12.31
N ILE A 72 2.98 3.05 -11.13
CA ILE A 72 2.84 1.75 -10.44
C ILE A 72 1.38 1.48 -10.11
N ILE A 73 0.66 2.45 -9.53
CA ILE A 73 -0.76 2.30 -9.15
C ILE A 73 -1.61 2.01 -10.40
N GLN A 74 -1.36 2.74 -11.49
CA GLN A 74 -2.05 2.53 -12.76
C GLN A 74 -1.75 1.15 -13.35
N ALA A 75 -0.46 0.77 -13.44
CA ALA A 75 -0.03 -0.50 -14.02
C ALA A 75 -0.52 -1.72 -13.23
N THR A 76 -0.70 -1.58 -11.91
CA THR A 76 -1.19 -2.66 -11.06
C THR A 76 -2.71 -2.75 -10.98
N GLY A 77 -3.43 -1.81 -11.58
CA GLY A 77 -4.90 -1.73 -11.50
C GLY A 77 -5.38 -1.45 -10.08
N GLY A 78 -4.64 -0.65 -9.31
CA GLY A 78 -4.98 -0.32 -7.91
C GLY A 78 -4.71 -1.44 -6.89
N ARG A 79 -4.01 -2.52 -7.27
CA ARG A 79 -3.53 -3.52 -6.29
C ARG A 79 -2.46 -2.95 -5.36
N LEU A 80 -1.71 -1.97 -5.84
CA LEU A 80 -0.86 -1.12 -5.03
C LEU A 80 -1.48 0.28 -4.97
N ASP A 81 -1.45 0.88 -3.79
CA ASP A 81 -1.87 2.25 -3.51
C ASP A 81 -0.70 3.02 -2.86
N PHE A 82 -0.93 4.29 -2.49
CA PHE A 82 0.10 5.11 -1.84
C PHE A 82 0.56 4.50 -0.51
N GLU A 83 -0.35 3.95 0.30
CA GLU A 83 -0.01 3.31 1.58
C GLU A 83 0.86 2.06 1.36
N SER A 84 0.59 1.30 0.31
CA SER A 84 1.37 0.13 -0.09
C SER A 84 2.79 0.48 -0.53
N ILE A 85 3.00 1.70 -1.05
CA ILE A 85 4.29 2.18 -1.55
C ILE A 85 5.11 2.86 -0.45
N TYR A 86 4.47 3.71 0.36
CA TYR A 86 5.16 4.61 1.29
C TYR A 86 4.97 4.25 2.77
N GLY A 87 4.06 3.33 3.10
CA GLY A 87 3.68 3.00 4.46
C GLY A 87 2.35 3.62 4.87
N GLU A 88 1.80 3.17 5.99
CA GLU A 88 0.52 3.69 6.49
C GLU A 88 0.67 5.12 7.04
N LEU A 89 -0.31 5.98 6.77
CA LEU A 89 -0.35 7.36 7.29
C LEU A 89 -0.31 7.41 8.83
N LYS A 90 -0.81 6.38 9.51
CA LYS A 90 -0.84 6.28 10.97
C LYS A 90 0.55 6.26 11.60
N GLU A 91 1.56 5.78 10.87
CA GLU A 91 2.94 5.74 11.34
C GLU A 91 3.54 7.15 11.51
N ILE A 92 3.08 8.11 10.70
CA ILE A 92 3.53 9.50 10.75
C ILE A 92 3.01 10.19 12.02
N ILE A 93 1.77 9.91 12.42
CA ILE A 93 1.14 10.53 13.59
C ILE A 93 1.76 10.00 14.90
N LYS A 94 2.10 8.72 14.95
CA LYS A 94 2.70 8.10 16.15
C LYS A 94 4.12 8.61 16.45
N GLY A 95 4.82 9.15 15.46
CA GLY A 95 6.12 9.80 15.63
C GLY A 95 6.05 11.20 16.26
N ALA A 96 4.87 11.81 16.37
CA ALA A 96 4.67 13.12 16.99
C ALA A 96 4.34 13.05 18.50
N ASP A 97 4.00 11.87 19.01
CA ASP A 97 3.48 11.65 20.38
C ASP A 97 4.44 10.86 21.29
N VAL A 98 5.75 10.88 21.01
CA VAL A 98 6.77 10.26 21.88
C VAL A 98 7.73 11.32 22.40
N SER A 99 7.20 12.22 23.24
CA SER A 99 8.01 13.04 24.14
C SER A 99 7.26 13.41 25.42
N THR A 100 6.60 12.45 26.04
CA THR A 100 6.22 12.54 27.46
C THR A 100 6.12 11.15 28.07
N GLU A 101 7.26 10.61 28.51
CA GLU A 101 7.27 9.72 29.67
C GLU A 101 8.56 9.99 30.47
N SER A 102 8.37 10.96 31.38
CA SER A 102 9.06 11.21 32.65
C SER A 102 10.28 10.34 32.99
N ASN A 103 11.44 11.00 32.98
CA ASN A 103 12.62 10.65 33.75
C ASN A 103 12.27 10.51 35.24
N GLY A 104 12.18 9.27 35.73
CA GLY A 104 12.04 8.99 37.15
C GLY A 104 13.29 9.43 37.90
N ARG A 105 13.17 10.48 38.71
CA ARG A 105 14.14 10.84 39.75
C ARG A 105 14.42 9.60 40.60
N ARG A 106 15.67 9.12 40.57
CA ARG A 106 16.22 8.37 41.71
C ARG A 106 16.80 9.41 42.67
N GLU A 107 16.06 9.67 43.73
CA GLU A 107 16.64 10.26 44.93
C GLU A 107 17.60 9.21 45.51
N THR A 108 18.89 9.54 45.55
CA THR A 108 19.89 8.81 46.32
C THR A 108 20.64 9.81 47.18
N THR A 109 20.55 9.53 48.49
CA THR A 109 21.40 10.00 49.60
C THR A 109 21.07 11.37 50.18
#